data_AF-A0AA36HC37-F1
#
_entry.id   AF-A0AA36HC37-F1
#
_cell.length_a   1.000
_cell.length_b   1.000
_cell.length_c   1.000
_cell.angle_alpha   90.00
_cell.angle_beta   90.00
_cell.angle_gamma   90.00
#
_symmetry.space_group_name_H-M   'P 1'
#
loop_
_entity.id
_entity.type
_entity.pdbx_description
1 polymer ?
#
loop_
_entity_poly.entity_id
_entity_poly.type
_entity_poly.pdbx_seq_one_letter_code
_entity_poly.pdbx_strand_id
1 'polypeptide(L)'
;MIKPPEQPPWFKQVLIEEERPDIVAKFGKNLDVDEAELLDVFLRSGEELVPGDLVITDDNLDEDSREYSRYEVLTKYNEGRYSAIYIVAKQTCTDNEEVLDKSLYAMKVGLRKESENTKLRFKRELAVLRELRGAGVLHTP
;
A
#
# COMPACT_ATOMS: atom_id res chain seq x y z
N MET A 1 20.71 7.40 14.11
CA MET A 1 19.79 6.96 13.04
C MET A 1 20.58 6.04 12.12
N ILE A 2 20.17 4.78 11.96
CA ILE A 2 20.80 3.85 11.01
C ILE A 2 20.25 4.23 9.64
N LYS A 3 21.13 4.60 8.70
CA LYS A 3 20.73 4.91 7.32
C LYS A 3 20.07 3.66 6.73
N PRO A 4 18.89 3.76 6.09
CA PRO A 4 18.25 2.60 5.48
C PRO A 4 19.23 1.98 4.46
N PRO A 5 19.29 0.64 4.36
CA PRO A 5 20.20 -0.03 3.45
C PRO A 5 19.96 0.44 2.02
N GLU A 6 21.04 0.83 1.34
CA GLU A 6 20.97 1.27 -0.05
C GLU A 6 20.51 0.11 -0.94
N GLN A 7 19.61 0.43 -1.89
CA GLN A 7 19.11 -0.57 -2.82
C GLN A 7 20.25 -0.97 -3.78
N PRO A 8 20.40 -2.25 -4.11
CA PRO A 8 21.42 -2.66 -5.07
C PRO A 8 21.12 -2.08 -6.46
N PRO A 9 22.15 -1.78 -7.28
CA PRO A 9 21.97 -1.06 -8.55
C PRO A 9 21.01 -1.73 -9.54
N TRP A 10 20.98 -3.07 -9.55
CA TRP A 10 20.12 -3.87 -10.43
C TRP A 10 18.65 -3.93 -9.98
N PHE A 11 18.33 -3.43 -8.78
CA PHE A 11 17.04 -3.68 -8.17
C PHE A 11 15.86 -3.06 -8.91
N LYS A 12 15.97 -1.78 -9.28
CA LYS A 12 14.89 -1.06 -9.98
C LYS A 12 14.65 -1.66 -11.36
N GLN A 13 15.71 -2.07 -12.05
CA GLN A 13 15.64 -2.72 -13.34
C GLN A 13 14.88 -4.05 -13.28
N VAL A 14 15.23 -4.94 -12.35
CA VAL A 14 14.51 -6.20 -12.13
C VAL A 14 13.03 -5.94 -11.80
N LEU A 15 12.75 -4.90 -11.03
CA LEU A 15 11.39 -4.58 -10.66
C LEU A 15 10.60 -4.06 -11.87
N ILE A 16 11.18 -3.22 -12.72
CA ILE A 16 10.55 -2.79 -13.97
C ILE A 16 10.32 -3.97 -14.92
N GLU A 17 11.26 -4.91 -15.01
CA GLU A 17 11.09 -6.15 -15.77
C GLU A 17 9.90 -6.97 -15.27
N GLU A 18 9.71 -7.07 -13.95
CA GLU A 18 8.55 -7.72 -13.34
C GLU A 18 7.24 -6.98 -13.62
N GLU A 19 7.24 -5.65 -13.57
CA GLU A 19 6.03 -4.81 -13.67
C GLU A 19 5.59 -4.54 -15.12
N ARG A 20 6.56 -4.39 -16.03
CA ARG A 20 6.37 -3.97 -17.41
C ARG A 20 7.22 -4.82 -18.36
N PRO A 21 6.94 -6.14 -18.45
CA PRO A 21 7.66 -7.02 -19.35
C PRO A 21 7.52 -6.60 -20.82
N ASP A 22 6.46 -5.86 -21.16
CA ASP A 22 6.22 -5.31 -22.49
C ASP A 22 7.24 -4.26 -22.93
N ILE A 23 7.78 -3.47 -22.00
CA ILE A 23 8.79 -2.44 -22.29
C ILE A 23 10.15 -3.11 -22.57
N VAL A 24 10.50 -4.11 -21.76
CA VAL A 24 11.79 -4.78 -21.83
C VAL A 24 11.86 -5.74 -23.03
N ALA A 25 10.79 -6.47 -23.30
CA ALA A 25 10.77 -7.47 -24.37
C ALA A 25 10.63 -6.88 -25.79
N LYS A 26 9.95 -5.73 -25.97
CA LYS A 26 9.65 -5.20 -27.32
C LYS A 26 10.79 -4.42 -27.96
N PHE A 27 11.68 -3.82 -27.18
CA PHE A 27 12.69 -2.91 -27.73
C PHE A 27 14.12 -3.46 -27.68
N GLY A 28 14.38 -4.56 -26.97
CA GLY A 28 15.72 -5.16 -26.85
C GLY A 28 16.78 -4.23 -26.26
N LYS A 29 16.38 -3.04 -25.79
CA LYS A 29 17.21 -2.07 -25.09
C LYS A 29 16.89 -2.15 -23.61
N ASN A 30 17.91 -2.39 -22.81
CA ASN A 30 17.84 -2.11 -21.39
C ASN A 30 17.61 -0.60 -21.23
N LEU A 31 16.65 -0.23 -20.39
CA LEU A 31 16.47 1.16 -19.98
C LEU A 31 17.78 1.66 -19.38
N ASP A 32 18.14 2.90 -19.70
CA ASP A 32 19.18 3.58 -18.96
C ASP A 32 18.76 3.75 -17.48
N VAL A 33 19.73 3.93 -16.59
CA VAL A 33 19.52 4.12 -15.15
C VAL A 33 18.55 5.30 -14.91
N ASP A 34 18.72 6.39 -15.65
CA ASP A 34 17.87 7.58 -15.53
C ASP A 34 16.44 7.33 -16.04
N GLU A 35 16.29 6.55 -17.12
CA GLU A 35 14.97 6.16 -17.65
C GLU A 35 14.24 5.22 -16.69
N ALA A 36 14.96 4.28 -16.09
CA ALA A 36 14.44 3.37 -15.07
C ALA A 36 14.02 4.14 -13.81
N GLU A 37 14.79 5.15 -13.40
CA GLU A 37 14.45 6.02 -12.27
C GLU A 37 13.18 6.81 -12.53
N LEU A 38 13.07 7.43 -13.71
CA LEU A 38 11.89 8.22 -14.08
C LEU A 38 10.63 7.36 -14.12
N LEU A 39 10.73 6.15 -14.69
CA LEU A 39 9.63 5.20 -14.73
C LEU A 39 9.24 4.73 -13.32
N ASP A 40 10.21 4.48 -12.44
CA ASP A 40 9.93 4.12 -11.03
C ASP A 40 9.17 5.23 -10.30
N VAL A 41 9.63 6.48 -10.42
CA VAL A 41 8.95 7.64 -9.83
C VAL A 41 7.53 7.77 -10.37
N PHE A 42 7.36 7.64 -11.69
CA PHE A 42 6.05 7.72 -12.31
C PHE A 42 5.09 6.65 -11.77
N LEU A 43 5.52 5.39 -11.74
CA LEU A 43 4.71 4.26 -11.26
C LEU A 43 4.31 4.42 -9.78
N ARG A 44 5.14 5.08 -8.97
CA ARG A 44 4.90 5.28 -7.53
C ARG A 44 4.09 6.53 -7.21
N SER A 45 4.24 7.59 -8.01
CA SER A 45 3.72 8.93 -7.71
C SER A 45 2.19 8.99 -7.58
N GLY A 46 1.46 8.09 -8.25
CA GLY A 46 0.01 8.00 -8.13
C GLY A 46 -0.50 7.24 -6.92
N GLU A 47 0.40 6.68 -6.10
CA GLU A 47 0.02 5.69 -5.08
C GLU A 47 0.47 6.02 -3.66
N GLU A 48 1.37 7.00 -3.52
CA GLU A 48 1.80 7.52 -2.22
C GLU A 48 0.64 8.28 -1.55
N LEU A 49 0.42 8.00 -0.27
CA LEU A 49 -0.58 8.68 0.53
C LEU A 49 0.07 9.78 1.35
N VAL A 50 -0.60 10.92 1.44
CA VAL A 50 -0.18 12.06 2.25
C VAL A 50 -1.03 12.17 3.52
N PRO A 51 -0.50 12.77 4.59
CA PRO A 51 -1.30 13.08 5.77
C PRO A 51 -2.56 13.87 5.42
N GLY A 52 -3.70 13.44 5.93
CA GLY A 52 -5.03 13.97 5.62
C GLY A 52 -5.78 13.22 4.52
N ASP A 53 -5.13 12.31 3.77
CA ASP A 53 -5.82 11.46 2.80
C ASP A 53 -6.83 10.54 3.51
N LEU A 54 -7.98 10.34 2.86
CA LEU A 54 -9.08 9.53 3.36
C LEU A 54 -9.24 8.27 2.51
N VAL A 55 -9.11 7.10 3.14
CA VAL A 55 -9.39 5.80 2.54
C VAL A 55 -10.74 5.32 3.04
N ILE A 56 -11.74 5.29 2.16
CA ILE A 56 -13.09 4.85 2.48
C ILE A 56 -13.27 3.39 2.04
N THR A 57 -13.81 2.56 2.93
CA THR A 57 -14.17 1.16 2.68
C THR A 57 -15.61 0.91 3.09
N ASP A 58 -16.23 -0.08 2.44
CA ASP A 58 -17.58 -0.56 2.80
C ASP A 58 -18.65 0.54 2.77
N ASP A 59 -18.52 1.51 1.86
CA ASP A 59 -19.48 2.60 1.68
C ASP A 59 -20.72 2.09 0.93
N ASN A 60 -21.88 2.20 1.57
CA ASN A 60 -23.16 1.81 0.98
C ASN A 60 -23.71 2.84 -0.03
N LEU A 61 -23.13 4.05 -0.10
CA LEU A 61 -23.53 5.15 -0.97
C LEU A 61 -25.01 5.57 -0.85
N ASP A 62 -25.64 5.24 0.28
CA ASP A 62 -27.02 5.62 0.57
C ASP A 62 -27.05 7.07 1.09
N GLU A 63 -27.87 7.92 0.47
CA GLU A 63 -28.00 9.32 0.87
C GLU A 63 -28.88 9.49 2.12
N ASP A 64 -29.81 8.55 2.38
CA ASP A 64 -30.74 8.63 3.51
C ASP A 64 -30.16 7.96 4.77
N SER A 65 -29.40 6.88 4.59
CA SER A 65 -28.76 6.11 5.68
C SER A 65 -27.35 5.67 5.32
N ARG A 66 -26.41 6.62 5.27
CA ARG A 66 -25.06 6.31 4.85
C ARG A 66 -24.30 5.50 5.90
N GLU A 67 -23.70 4.40 5.46
CA GLU A 67 -22.83 3.54 6.25
C GLU A 67 -21.50 3.39 5.53
N TYR A 68 -20.39 3.66 6.23
CA TYR A 68 -19.04 3.45 5.71
C TYR A 68 -18.01 3.33 6.82
N SER A 69 -16.84 2.78 6.49
CA SER A 69 -15.62 2.90 7.29
C SER A 69 -14.63 3.83 6.58
N ARG A 70 -14.04 4.78 7.31
CA ARG A 70 -13.06 5.74 6.80
C ARG A 70 -11.77 5.64 7.60
N TYR A 71 -10.64 5.68 6.91
CA TYR A 71 -9.31 5.70 7.51
C TYR A 71 -8.60 6.98 7.08
N GLU A 72 -8.29 7.85 8.03
CA GLU A 72 -7.52 9.06 7.81
C GLU A 72 -6.03 8.76 7.98
N VAL A 73 -5.22 9.12 6.99
CA VAL A 73 -3.76 8.98 7.04
C VAL A 73 -3.17 10.05 7.94
N LEU A 74 -2.48 9.65 9.00
CA LEU A 74 -1.83 10.59 9.92
C LEU A 74 -0.36 10.82 9.55
N THR A 75 0.37 9.74 9.30
CA THR A 75 1.78 9.81 8.92
C THR A 75 2.25 8.52 8.26
N LYS A 76 3.28 8.63 7.42
CA LYS A 76 4.05 7.49 6.93
C LYS A 76 4.99 7.01 8.02
N TYR A 77 4.82 5.76 8.46
CA TYR A 77 5.65 5.16 9.51
C TYR A 77 6.97 4.65 8.94
N ASN A 78 6.89 3.87 7.86
CA ASN A 78 8.07 3.31 7.21
C ASN A 78 7.77 2.93 5.76
N GLU A 79 8.81 2.85 4.94
CA GLU A 79 8.73 2.36 3.57
C GLU A 79 9.68 1.19 3.37
N GLY A 80 9.12 0.10 2.86
CA GLY A 80 9.88 -1.04 2.38
C GLY A 80 9.91 -1.08 0.86
N ARG A 81 10.48 -2.16 0.35
CA ARG A 81 10.74 -2.35 -1.08
C ARG A 81 9.49 -2.37 -1.97
N TYR A 82 8.40 -2.95 -1.49
CA TYR A 82 7.16 -3.17 -2.25
C TYR A 82 5.94 -2.47 -1.64
N SER A 83 6.09 -1.93 -0.43
CA SER A 83 4.98 -1.38 0.34
C SER A 83 5.44 -0.34 1.34
N ALA A 84 4.58 0.61 1.64
CA ALA A 84 4.72 1.51 2.77
C ALA A 84 3.72 1.17 3.88
N ILE A 85 4.09 1.51 5.11
CA ILE A 85 3.23 1.43 6.30
C ILE A 85 2.87 2.85 6.71
N TYR A 86 1.59 3.10 6.88
CA TYR A 86 1.03 4.36 7.36
C TYR A 86 0.34 4.13 8.70
N ILE A 87 0.41 5.13 9.59
CA ILE A 87 -0.44 5.17 10.77
C ILE A 87 -1.72 5.89 10.41
N VAL A 88 -2.86 5.27 10.73
CA VAL A 88 -4.19 5.80 10.37
C VAL A 88 -5.13 5.83 11.58
N ALA A 89 -6.05 6.79 11.57
CA ALA A 89 -7.18 6.84 12.50
C ALA A 89 -8.45 6.32 11.79
N LYS A 90 -9.24 5.48 12.46
CA LYS A 90 -10.47 4.93 11.90
C LYS A 90 -11.69 5.71 12.38
N GLN A 91 -12.62 6.00 11.47
CA GLN A 91 -13.95 6.51 11.75
C GLN A 91 -14.98 5.60 11.09
N THR A 92 -16.12 5.37 11.74
CA THR A 92 -17.24 4.63 11.17
C THR A 92 -18.45 5.55 11.12
N CYS A 93 -19.19 5.51 10.01
CA CYS A 93 -20.48 6.16 9.87
C CYS A 93 -21.58 5.12 9.91
N THR A 94 -22.61 5.35 10.72
CA THR A 94 -23.83 4.53 10.78
C THR A 94 -25.00 5.47 11.03
N ASP A 95 -26.09 5.34 10.26
CA ASP A 95 -27.24 6.26 10.32
C ASP A 95 -26.84 7.75 10.24
N ASN A 96 -25.86 8.08 9.39
CA ASN A 96 -25.29 9.43 9.23
C ASN A 96 -24.57 10.00 10.47
N GLU A 97 -24.34 9.19 11.50
CA GLU A 97 -23.52 9.58 12.66
C GLU A 97 -22.10 9.03 12.53
N GLU A 98 -21.11 9.94 12.59
CA GLU A 98 -19.69 9.57 12.58
C GLU A 98 -19.18 9.31 14.00
N VAL A 99 -18.57 8.13 14.20
CA VAL A 99 -17.90 7.75 15.45
C VAL A 99 -16.42 7.52 15.18
N LEU A 100 -15.58 8.23 15.93
CA LEU A 100 -14.12 8.07 15.90
C LEU A 100 -13.70 6.88 16.77
N ASP A 101 -12.92 5.97 16.21
CA ASP A 101 -12.26 4.92 16.96
C ASP A 101 -11.16 5.51 17.86
N LYS A 102 -11.03 4.98 19.08
CA LYS A 102 -10.01 5.43 20.03
C LYS A 102 -8.62 4.87 19.73
N SER A 103 -8.53 3.93 18.79
CA SER A 103 -7.31 3.21 18.45
C SER A 103 -6.65 3.75 17.19
N LEU A 104 -5.32 3.65 17.13
CA LEU A 104 -4.56 3.85 15.90
C LEU A 104 -4.32 2.52 15.22
N TYR A 105 -4.30 2.54 13.88
CA TYR A 105 -4.09 1.37 13.05
C TYR A 105 -2.86 1.54 12.17
N ALA A 106 -2.23 0.41 11.82
CA ALA A 106 -1.21 0.37 10.78
C ALA A 106 -1.84 -0.06 9.46
N MET A 107 -1.73 0.78 8.43
CA MET A 107 -2.21 0.50 7.08
C MET A 107 -1.01 0.21 6.17
N LYS A 108 -0.94 -1.01 5.66
CA LYS A 108 0.05 -1.41 4.66
C LYS A 108 -0.49 -1.18 3.26
N VAL A 109 0.25 -0.42 2.45
CA VAL A 109 -0.15 -0.04 1.09
C VAL A 109 0.96 -0.44 0.12
N GLY A 110 0.60 -1.06 -1.00
CA GLY A 110 1.54 -1.37 -2.08
C GLY A 110 2.03 -0.09 -2.76
N LEU A 111 3.31 -0.06 -3.15
CA LEU A 111 3.89 1.07 -3.90
C LEU A 111 3.64 0.98 -5.42
N ARG A 112 3.07 -0.14 -5.88
CA ARG A 112 2.64 -0.44 -7.26
C ARG A 112 1.37 -1.28 -7.22
N LYS A 113 0.23 -0.70 -6.91
CA LYS A 113 -1.09 -1.33 -6.71
C LYS A 113 -1.57 -2.03 -7.97
N GLU A 114 -1.23 -1.53 -9.14
CA GLU A 114 -1.61 -2.16 -10.42
C GLU A 114 -0.78 -3.39 -10.78
N SER A 115 0.35 -3.60 -10.11
CA SER A 115 1.17 -4.79 -10.23
C SER A 115 0.40 -6.06 -9.85
N GLU A 116 0.27 -7.00 -10.79
CA GLU A 116 -0.27 -8.34 -10.47
C GLU A 116 0.61 -9.09 -9.45
N ASN A 117 1.92 -8.87 -9.49
CA ASN A 117 2.85 -9.44 -8.51
C ASN A 117 2.63 -8.86 -7.10
N THR A 118 2.45 -7.55 -6.99
CA THR A 118 2.16 -6.91 -5.69
C THR A 118 0.80 -7.36 -5.17
N LYS A 119 -0.24 -7.38 -6.01
CA LYS A 119 -1.57 -7.91 -5.67
C LYS A 119 -1.48 -9.35 -5.15
N LEU A 120 -0.74 -10.23 -5.83
CA LEU A 120 -0.57 -11.62 -5.43
C LEU A 120 0.17 -11.76 -4.09
N ARG A 121 1.25 -10.98 -3.88
CA ARG A 121 2.01 -10.98 -2.62
C ARG A 121 1.12 -10.54 -1.44
N PHE A 122 0.36 -9.47 -1.61
CA PHE A 122 -0.58 -9.00 -0.58
C PHE A 122 -1.69 -10.01 -0.29
N LYS A 123 -2.26 -10.66 -1.32
CA LYS A 123 -3.26 -11.72 -1.13
C LYS A 123 -2.72 -12.90 -0.32
N ARG A 124 -1.49 -13.34 -0.61
CA ARG A 124 -0.81 -14.42 0.14
C ARG A 124 -0.55 -14.02 1.58
N GLU A 125 -0.06 -12.81 1.81
CA GLU A 125 0.19 -12.29 3.16
C GLU A 125 -1.12 -12.20 3.96
N LEU A 126 -2.19 -11.69 3.36
CA LEU A 126 -3.50 -11.61 4.00
C LEU A 126 -4.08 -13.00 4.33
N ALA A 127 -3.85 -14.01 3.48
CA ALA A 127 -4.27 -15.39 3.75
C ALA A 127 -3.58 -15.92 5.02
N VAL A 128 -2.26 -15.74 5.13
CA VAL A 128 -1.49 -16.14 6.32
C VAL A 128 -1.97 -15.38 7.57
N LEU A 129 -2.21 -14.07 7.47
CA LEU A 129 -2.71 -13.27 8.60
C LEU A 129 -4.09 -13.75 9.07
N ARG A 130 -4.96 -14.17 8.16
CA ARG A 130 -6.27 -14.76 8.49
C ARG A 130 -6.12 -16.11 9.21
N GLU A 131 -5.20 -16.95 8.76
CA GLU A 131 -4.89 -18.22 9.43
C GLU A 131 -4.35 -17.99 10.84
N LEU A 132 -3.41 -17.05 11.02
CA LEU A 132 -2.86 -16.68 12.34
C LEU A 132 -3.93 -16.16 13.29
N ARG A 133 -4.86 -15.33 12.79
CA ARG A 133 -6.02 -14.85 13.56
C ARG A 133 -6.90 -16.02 13.99
N GLY A 134 -7.19 -16.95 13.08
CA GLY A 134 -8.00 -18.14 13.37
C GLY A 134 -7.33 -19.09 14.37
N ALA A 135 -6.00 -19.16 14.35
CA ALA A 135 -5.20 -19.96 15.28
C ALA A 135 -5.08 -19.34 16.68
N GLY A 136 -5.67 -18.15 16.93
CA GLY A 136 -5.66 -17.50 18.23
C GLY A 136 -4.26 -17.02 18.66
N VAL A 137 -3.35 -16.78 17.70
CA VAL A 137 -2.04 -16.21 17.98
C VAL A 137 -2.25 -14.77 18.48
N LEU A 138 -2.27 -14.61 19.79
CA LEU A 138 -2.37 -13.32 20.45
C LEU A 138 -1.06 -12.55 20.27
N HIS A 139 -1.18 -11.32 19.79
CA HIS A 139 -0.09 -10.34 19.84
C HIS A 139 0.22 -10.06 21.31
N THR A 140 1.39 -10.50 21.78
CA THR A 140 1.94 -9.99 23.04
C THR A 140 2.48 -8.57 22.74
N PRO A 141 2.20 -7.59 23.62
CA PRO A 141 2.65 -6.21 23.45
C PRO A 141 4.18 -6.09 23.47
#